data_AF-A0A382NTM0-F1
#
_entry.id   AF-A0A382NTM0-F1
#
_cell.length_a   1.000
_cell.length_b   1.000
_cell.length_c   1.000
_cell.angle_alpha   90.00
_cell.angle_beta   90.00
_cell.angle_gamma   90.00
#
_symmetry.space_group_name_H-M   'P 1'
#
loop_
_entity.id
_entity.type
_entity.pdbx_description
1 polymer ?
#
loop_
_entity_poly.entity_id
_entity_poly.type
_entity_poly.pdbx_seq_one_letter_code
_entity_poly.pdbx_strand_id
1 'polypeptide(L)' 'MRNTDFILNIYEKKNSLSKIATQLLYGENFTIQKNYTNWIKIKSKYDNYIGCIKKKKFKPKVINTHKVN' A
#
# COMPACT_ATOMS: atom_id res chain seq x y z
N MET A 1 2.67 -6.39 3.02
CA MET A 1 3.25 -6.21 1.67
C MET A 1 4.06 -4.94 1.66
N ARG A 2 5.02 -4.83 0.74
CA ARG A 2 5.90 -3.67 0.58
C ARG A 2 5.58 -2.96 -0.73
N ASN A 3 5.50 -1.63 -0.71
CA ASN A 3 5.40 -0.83 -1.91
C ASN A 3 6.74 -0.80 -2.65
N THR A 4 6.71 -1.02 -3.96
CA THR A 4 7.88 -1.02 -4.84
C THR A 4 7.88 0.10 -5.85
N ASP A 5 6.83 0.93 -5.88
CA ASP A 5 6.77 2.12 -6.73
C ASP A 5 7.25 3.32 -5.94
N PHE A 6 7.76 4.35 -6.62
CA PHE A 6 8.14 5.61 -5.97
C PHE A 6 7.00 6.23 -5.18
N ILE A 7 5.79 6.23 -5.77
CA ILE A 7 4.58 6.78 -5.18
C ILE A 7 3.43 5.80 -5.46
N LEU A 8 2.65 5.49 -4.43
CA LEU A 8 1.44 4.71 -4.52
C LEU A 8 0.28 5.46 -3.87
N ASN A 9 -0.64 5.97 -4.70
CA ASN A 9 -1.82 6.69 -4.23
C ASN A 9 -2.80 5.76 -3.50
N ILE A 10 -3.24 6.20 -2.32
CA ILE A 10 -4.33 5.60 -1.56
C ILE A 10 -5.57 6.46 -1.73
N TYR A 11 -6.64 5.85 -2.22
CA TYR A 11 -7.93 6.47 -2.49
C TYR A 11 -8.90 6.20 -1.34
N GLU A 12 -9.79 7.15 -1.05
CA GLU A 12 -10.84 6.95 -0.03
C GLU A 12 -11.81 5.81 -0.40
N LYS A 13 -12.10 5.66 -1.70
CA LYS A 13 -13.01 4.65 -2.25
C LYS A 13 -12.32 3.83 -3.35
N LYS A 14 -12.88 2.66 -3.66
CA LYS A 14 -12.46 1.76 -4.77
C LYS A 14 -12.79 2.31 -6.17
N ASN A 15 -12.43 3.57 -6.42
CA ASN A 15 -12.72 4.30 -7.63
C ASN A 15 -11.53 5.23 -7.94
N SER A 16 -11.04 5.24 -9.18
CA SER A 16 -9.93 6.10 -9.61
C SER A 16 -10.28 7.58 -9.64
N LEU A 17 -11.57 7.92 -9.68
CA LEU A 17 -12.09 9.28 -9.56
C LEU A 17 -12.30 9.70 -8.10
N SER A 18 -12.08 8.79 -7.15
CA SER A 18 -12.14 9.13 -5.73
C SER A 18 -11.00 10.10 -5.37
N LYS A 19 -11.21 10.91 -4.34
CA LYS A 19 -10.15 11.70 -3.73
C LYS A 19 -8.98 10.80 -3.32
N ILE A 20 -7.77 11.27 -3.60
CA ILE A 20 -6.52 10.73 -3.07
C ILE A 20 -6.40 11.24 -1.64
N ALA A 21 -6.38 10.32 -0.67
CA ALA A 21 -6.31 10.67 0.73
C ALA A 21 -4.87 10.82 1.22
N THR A 22 -4.01 9.87 0.81
CA THR A 22 -2.59 9.84 1.18
C THR A 22 -1.81 9.05 0.13
N GLN A 23 -0.49 9.02 0.26
CA GLN A 23 0.42 8.33 -0.65
C GLN A 23 1.39 7.47 0.15
N LEU A 24 1.70 6.28 -0.35
CA LEU A 24 2.81 5.48 0.14
C LEU A 24 4.06 5.73 -0.71
N LEU A 25 5.19 5.94 -0.06
CA LEU A 25 6.50 6.04 -0.70
C LEU A 25 7.12 4.66 -0.92
N TYR A 26 8.18 4.61 -1.73
CA TYR A 26 8.94 3.39 -1.97
C TYR A 26 9.45 2.78 -0.66
N GLY A 27 9.26 1.47 -0.51
CA GLY A 27 9.73 0.71 0.66
C GLY A 27 8.74 0.69 1.84
N GLU A 28 7.73 1.55 1.85
CA GLU A 28 6.71 1.53 2.89
C GLU A 28 5.87 0.25 2.87
N ASN A 29 5.43 -0.16 4.06
CA ASN A 29 4.71 -1.40 4.26
C ASN A 29 3.22 -1.13 4.52
N PHE A 30 2.39 -2.05 4.05
CA PHE A 30 0.95 -2.04 4.33
C PHE A 30 0.42 -3.46 4.50
N THR A 31 -0.75 -3.58 5.11
CA THR A 31 -1.50 -4.84 5.24
C THR A 31 -2.68 -4.84 4.29
N ILE A 32 -3.00 -6.01 3.73
CA ILE A 32 -4.21 -6.19 2.93
C ILE A 32 -5.36 -6.52 3.89
N GLN A 33 -6.43 -5.73 3.84
CA GLN A 33 -7.65 -5.95 4.62
C GLN A 33 -8.71 -6.66 3.79
N LYS A 34 -8.86 -6.30 2.51
CA LYS A 34 -9.80 -6.96 1.59
C LYS A 34 -9.33 -6.88 0.16
N ASN A 35 -9.48 -7.97 -0.59
CA ASN A 35 -9.21 -8.01 -2.02
C ASN A 35 -10.52 -7.87 -2.80
N TYR A 36 -10.49 -7.07 -3.86
CA TYR A 36 -11.54 -6.95 -4.86
C TYR A 36 -10.95 -7.31 -6.24
N THR A 37 -11.78 -7.25 -7.29
CA THR A 37 -11.36 -7.57 -8.67
C THR A 37 -10.17 -6.72 -9.10
N ASN A 38 -10.32 -5.38 -9.08
CA ASN A 38 -9.32 -4.42 -9.55
C ASN A 38 -8.75 -3.53 -8.43
N TRP A 39 -9.19 -3.73 -7.20
CA TRP A 39 -8.86 -2.90 -6.05
C TRP A 39 -8.47 -3.74 -4.85
N ILE A 40 -7.70 -3.15 -3.95
CA ILE A 40 -7.35 -3.74 -2.68
C ILE A 40 -7.61 -2.71 -1.59
N LYS A 41 -8.37 -3.06 -0.56
CA LYS A 41 -8.44 -2.27 0.67
C LYS A 41 -7.25 -2.62 1.53
N ILE A 42 -6.47 -1.61 1.90
CA ILE A 42 -5.25 -1.76 2.66
C ILE A 42 -5.28 -0.90 3.92
N LYS A 43 -4.42 -1.27 4.88
CA LYS A 43 -4.08 -0.44 6.02
C LYS A 43 -2.58 -0.16 6.01
N SER A 44 -2.21 1.12 5.94
CA SER A 44 -0.82 1.59 6.05
C SER A 44 -0.21 1.13 7.37
N LYS A 45 1.08 0.73 7.37
CA LYS A 45 1.81 0.43 8.62
C LYS A 45 2.46 1.66 9.24
N TYR A 46 2.52 2.78 8.54
CA TYR A 46 3.13 4.02 9.02
C TYR A 46 2.20 4.77 9.99
N ASP A 47 1.00 5.08 9.52
CA ASP A 47 0.01 5.94 10.21
C ASP A 47 -1.33 5.21 10.48
N ASN A 48 -1.41 3.91 10.19
CA ASN A 48 -2.63 3.11 10.31
C ASN A 48 -3.80 3.56 9.42
N TYR A 49 -3.59 4.44 8.43
CA TYR A 49 -4.65 4.89 7.52
C TYR A 49 -5.23 3.71 6.71
N ILE A 50 -6.56 3.72 6.51
CA ILE A 50 -7.28 2.69 5.76
C ILE A 50 -7.85 3.29 4.49
N GLY A 51 -7.47 2.73 3.34
CA GLY A 51 -7.99 3.16 2.05
C GLY A 51 -7.85 2.10 0.97
N CYS A 52 -8.08 2.49 -0.27
CA CYS A 52 -8.09 1.61 -1.43
C CYS A 52 -6.94 1.92 -2.39
N ILE A 53 -6.29 0.89 -2.91
CA ILE A 53 -5.26 1.00 -3.95
C ILE A 53 -5.65 0.15 -5.16
N LYS A 54 -5.15 0.53 -6.34
CA LYS A 54 -5.28 -0.31 -7.54
C LYS A 54 -4.53 -1.62 -7.33
N LYS A 55 -5.14 -2.72 -7.74
CA LYS A 55 -4.53 -4.05 -7.65
C LYS A 55 -3.32 -4.13 -8.59
N LYS A 56 -2.17 -4.52 -8.06
CA LYS A 56 -0.94 -4.79 -8.80
C LYS A 56 -0.13 -5.86 -8.07
N LYS A 57 0.97 -6.32 -8.69
CA LYS A 57 1.89 -7.26 -8.06
C LYS A 57 2.74 -6.52 -7.02
N PHE A 58 2.52 -6.80 -5.74
CA PHE A 58 3.29 -6.25 -4.64
C PHE A 58 4.28 -7.28 -4.10
N LYS A 59 5.43 -6.82 -3.59
CA LYS A 59 6.40 -7.72 -2.94
C LYS A 59 6.00 -8.00 -1.48
N PRO A 60 6.36 -9.17 -0.93
CA PRO A 60 6.25 -9.40 0.51
C PRO A 60 7.05 -8.35 1.30
N LYS A 61 6.69 -8.17 2.58
CA LYS A 61 7.46 -7.29 3.48
C LYS A 61 8.87 -7.87 3.61
N VAL A 62 9.88 -7.00 3.53
CA VAL A 62 11.26 -7.40 3.80
C VAL A 62 11.46 -7.48 5.31
N ILE A 63 12.06 -8.59 5.76
CA ILE A 63 12.52 -8.78 7.14
C ILE A 63 14.04 -8.73 7.08
N ASN A 64 14.61 -7.63 7.58
CA ASN A 64 16.06 -7.49 7.64
C ASN A 64 16.57 -8.35 8.80
N THR A 65 17.42 -9.34 8.50
CA THR A 65 18.01 -10.25 9.50
C THR A 65 19.42 -9.85 9.91
N HIS A 66 20.08 -9.01 9.11
CA HIS A 66 21.46 -8.56 9.35
C HIS A 66 21.56 -7.06 9.11
N LYS A 67 22.36 -6.39 9.93
CA LYS A 67 22.72 -4.98 9.73
C LYS A 67 23.81 -4.91 8.68
N VAL A 68 23.67 -3.99 7.72
CA VAL A 68 24.76 -3.63 6.82
C VAL A 68 25.51 -2.47 7.49
N ASN A 69 26.80 -2.68 7.77
CA ASN A 69 27.73 -1.67 8.28
C ASN A 69 28.61 -1.16 7.13
#